data_AF-A0A1V4TMR4-F1
#
_entry.id   AF-A0A1V4TMR4-F1
#
_cell.length_a   1.000
_cell.length_b   1.000
_cell.length_c   1.000
_cell.angle_alpha   90.00
_cell.angle_beta   90.00
_cell.angle_gamma   90.00
#
_symmetry.space_group_name_H-M   'P 1'
#
loop_
_entity.id
_entity.type
_entity.pdbx_description
1 polymer ?
#
loop_
_entity_poly.entity_id
_entity_poly.type
_entity_poly.pdbx_seq_one_letter_code
_entity_poly.pdbx_strand_id
1 'polypeptide(L)'
;MEGFREYLKNKGIGHDDRAVENAAGLQRYLQDRGVEIGNCSLEDLQAYLEHLIAEGRNSPETLLDLARFCAYSRRPQLYIHLAGILNSHDILPLMADRVGELVGQTSREAIFFGFENPPLGTDPGEIAPLTRRLIRRMEGELTHSQRRDVLIWNYHGIPKTAFQEKKKRF
;
A
#
# COMPACT_ATOMS: atom_id res chain seq x y z
N MET A 1 0.55 -0.98 25.76
CA MET A 1 1.16 0.01 24.85
C MET A 1 2.63 0.28 25.12
N GLU A 2 3.10 0.25 26.37
CA GLU A 2 4.54 0.43 26.69
C GLU A 2 5.46 -0.55 25.94
N GLY A 3 5.09 -1.83 25.85
CA GLY A 3 5.86 -2.81 25.10
C GLY A 3 5.98 -2.50 23.60
N PHE A 4 4.97 -1.87 22.99
CA PHE A 4 5.06 -1.42 21.59
C PHE A 4 5.99 -0.21 21.45
N ARG A 5 5.94 0.73 22.41
CA ARG A 5 6.86 1.87 22.47
C ARG A 5 8.32 1.39 22.59
N GLU A 6 8.58 0.39 23.43
CA GLU A 6 9.90 -0.23 23.55
C GLU A 6 10.32 -0.92 22.26
N TYR A 7 9.41 -1.63 21.60
CA TYR A 7 9.65 -2.24 20.29
C TYR A 7 10.09 -1.22 19.23
N LEU A 8 9.41 -0.07 19.14
CA LEU A 8 9.77 1.01 18.20
C LEU A 8 11.15 1.60 18.51
N LYS A 9 11.45 1.81 19.81
CA LYS A 9 12.78 2.25 20.25
C LYS A 9 13.87 1.28 19.83
N ASN A 10 13.67 -0.02 20.04
CA ASN A 10 14.62 -1.07 19.67
C ASN A 10 14.82 -1.19 18.15
N LYS A 11 13.86 -0.73 17.35
CA LYS A 11 13.97 -0.61 15.88
C LYS A 11 14.65 0.68 15.42
N GLY A 12 15.10 1.55 16.32
CA GLY A 12 15.71 2.83 15.99
C GLY A 12 14.73 3.88 15.47
N ILE A 13 13.42 3.64 15.60
CA ILE A 13 12.36 4.57 15.15
C ILE A 13 12.17 5.70 16.18
N GLY A 14 12.62 5.49 17.42
CA GLY A 14 12.53 6.47 18.50
C GLY A 14 11.19 6.41 19.25
N HIS A 15 10.90 7.48 20.00
CA HIS A 15 9.62 7.63 20.70
C HIS A 15 8.61 8.27 19.74
N ASP A 16 7.68 7.47 19.22
CA ASP A 16 6.65 7.93 18.30
C ASP A 16 5.27 7.79 18.98
N ASP A 17 4.81 8.88 19.61
CA ASP A 17 3.50 8.92 20.27
C ASP A 17 2.34 8.74 19.29
N ARG A 18 2.50 9.23 18.05
CA ARG A 18 1.53 9.03 16.97
C ARG A 18 1.37 7.54 16.66
N ALA A 19 2.48 6.81 16.55
CA ALA A 19 2.42 5.37 16.31
C ALA A 19 1.69 4.62 17.42
N VAL A 20 1.94 5.00 18.69
CA VAL A 20 1.25 4.44 19.85
C VAL A 20 -0.24 4.79 19.82
N GLU A 21 -0.61 6.02 19.47
CA GLU A 21 -2.00 6.46 19.37
C GLU A 21 -2.76 5.73 18.26
N ASN A 22 -2.16 5.59 17.08
CA ASN A 22 -2.71 4.85 15.94
C ASN A 22 -2.95 3.38 16.29
N ALA A 23 -1.97 2.73 16.92
CA ALA A 23 -2.09 1.36 17.39
C ALA A 23 -3.16 1.20 18.48
N ALA A 24 -3.27 2.16 19.41
CA ALA A 24 -4.33 2.18 20.41
C ALA A 24 -5.72 2.35 19.76
N GLY A 25 -5.82 3.13 18.68
CA GLY A 25 -7.04 3.26 17.88
C GLY A 25 -7.55 1.93 17.35
N LEU A 26 -6.66 1.13 16.73
CA LEU A 26 -7.01 -0.21 16.26
C LEU A 26 -7.44 -1.10 17.43
N GLN A 27 -6.70 -1.09 18.54
CA GLN A 27 -7.07 -1.91 19.70
C GLN A 27 -8.45 -1.56 20.25
N ARG A 28 -8.79 -0.27 20.38
CA ARG A 28 -10.13 0.16 20.81
C ARG A 28 -11.20 -0.30 19.82
N TYR A 29 -10.98 -0.11 18.53
CA TYR A 29 -11.93 -0.52 17.49
C TYR A 29 -12.23 -2.03 17.53
N LEU A 30 -11.21 -2.86 17.79
CA LEU A 30 -11.36 -4.30 17.96
C LEU A 30 -12.05 -4.66 19.29
N GLN A 31 -11.68 -3.99 20.38
CA GLN A 31 -12.29 -4.20 21.70
C GLN A 31 -13.79 -3.91 21.69
N ASP A 32 -14.23 -2.84 21.02
CA ASP A 32 -15.65 -2.50 20.86
C ASP A 32 -16.45 -3.60 20.12
N ARG A 33 -15.75 -4.49 19.41
CA ARG A 33 -16.31 -5.65 18.69
C ARG A 33 -16.05 -6.98 19.40
N GLY A 34 -15.46 -6.97 20.59
CA GLY A 34 -15.09 -8.17 21.33
C GLY A 34 -13.94 -8.96 20.69
N VAL A 35 -13.14 -8.33 19.83
CA VAL A 35 -12.00 -8.95 19.14
C VAL A 35 -10.70 -8.52 19.82
N GLU A 36 -9.83 -9.49 20.09
CA GLU A 36 -8.46 -9.21 20.53
C GLU A 36 -7.51 -9.16 19.33
N ILE A 37 -6.44 -8.36 19.41
CA ILE A 37 -5.43 -8.27 18.34
C ILE A 37 -4.83 -9.64 17.96
N GLY A 38 -4.76 -10.59 18.91
CA GLY A 38 -4.31 -11.95 18.64
C GLY A 38 -5.20 -12.75 17.68
N ASN A 39 -6.50 -12.43 17.68
CA ASN A 39 -7.54 -13.09 16.88
C ASN A 39 -8.01 -12.23 15.70
N CYS A 40 -7.56 -10.98 15.59
CA CYS A 40 -7.91 -10.05 14.51
C CYS A 40 -7.65 -10.67 13.13
N SER A 41 -8.73 -10.83 12.36
CA SER A 41 -8.72 -11.36 11.00
C SER A 41 -8.32 -10.29 9.97
N LEU A 42 -8.22 -10.68 8.69
CA LEU A 42 -8.00 -9.69 7.63
C LEU A 42 -9.26 -8.84 7.43
N GLU A 43 -10.43 -9.44 7.60
CA GLU A 43 -11.74 -8.81 7.51
C GLU A 43 -11.91 -7.74 8.61
N ASP A 44 -11.48 -8.04 9.85
CA ASP A 44 -11.49 -7.05 10.95
C ASP A 44 -10.58 -5.86 10.66
N LEU A 45 -9.38 -6.14 10.12
CA LEU A 45 -8.44 -5.10 9.74
C LEU A 45 -8.98 -4.25 8.58
N GLN A 46 -9.55 -4.88 7.55
CA GLN A 46 -10.13 -4.20 6.40
C GLN A 46 -11.30 -3.30 6.83
N ALA A 47 -12.17 -3.77 7.72
CA ALA A 47 -13.23 -2.95 8.29
C ALA A 47 -12.68 -1.74 9.08
N TYR A 48 -11.52 -1.88 9.74
CA TYR A 48 -10.87 -0.73 10.38
C TYR A 48 -10.26 0.24 9.37
N LEU A 49 -9.71 -0.25 8.26
CA LEU A 49 -9.20 0.61 7.18
C LEU A 49 -10.33 1.40 6.52
N GLU A 50 -11.48 0.79 6.27
CA GLU A 50 -12.70 1.47 5.79
C GLU A 50 -13.15 2.57 6.75
N HIS A 51 -13.12 2.28 8.06
CA HIS A 51 -13.41 3.28 9.09
C HIS A 51 -12.41 4.45 9.05
N LEU A 52 -11.10 4.19 8.91
CA LEU A 52 -10.10 5.24 8.76
C LEU A 52 -10.28 6.06 7.48
N ILE A 53 -10.69 5.43 6.37
CA ILE A 53 -11.01 6.13 5.12
C ILE A 53 -12.21 7.06 5.34
N ALA A 54 -13.27 6.60 5.99
CA ALA A 54 -14.45 7.39 6.29
C ALA A 54 -14.14 8.60 7.18
N GLU A 55 -13.17 8.48 8.08
CA GLU A 55 -12.69 9.58 8.94
C GLU A 55 -11.61 10.45 8.28
N GLY A 56 -11.12 10.11 7.09
CA GLY A 56 -10.01 10.82 6.43
C GLY A 56 -8.66 10.68 7.15
N ARG A 57 -8.48 9.59 7.91
CA ARG A 57 -7.28 9.31 8.75
C ARG A 57 -6.38 8.22 8.15
N ASN A 58 -6.66 7.77 6.95
CA ASN A 58 -5.95 6.72 6.22
C ASN A 58 -4.65 7.22 5.55
N SER A 59 -3.72 7.80 6.32
CA SER A 59 -2.43 8.27 5.77
C SER A 59 -1.38 7.14 5.65
N PRO A 60 -0.34 7.29 4.81
CA PRO A 60 0.78 6.34 4.73
C PRO A 60 1.44 6.09 6.09
N GLU A 61 1.63 7.14 6.89
CA GLU A 61 2.21 7.05 8.23
C GLU A 61 1.31 6.23 9.16
N THR A 62 0.00 6.45 9.07
CA THR A 62 -0.98 5.71 9.88
C THR A 62 -0.94 4.23 9.55
N LEU A 63 -1.02 3.85 8.27
CA LEU A 63 -0.95 2.45 7.86
C LEU A 63 0.42 1.82 8.19
N LEU A 64 1.51 2.58 8.10
CA LEU A 64 2.84 2.10 8.48
C LEU A 64 2.95 1.84 9.99
N ASP A 65 2.36 2.70 10.82
CA ASP A 65 2.30 2.51 12.26
C ASP A 65 1.48 1.27 12.63
N LEU A 66 0.35 1.06 11.97
CA LEU A 66 -0.47 -0.15 12.11
C LEU A 66 0.29 -1.41 11.68
N ALA A 67 1.04 -1.35 10.58
CA ALA A 67 1.86 -2.46 10.12
C ALA A 67 2.90 -2.83 11.19
N ARG A 68 3.65 -1.84 11.70
CA ARG A 68 4.61 -2.05 12.79
C ARG A 68 3.96 -2.64 14.03
N PHE A 69 2.77 -2.20 14.39
CA PHE A 69 2.02 -2.76 15.51
C PHE A 69 1.57 -4.20 15.27
N CYS A 70 1.16 -4.56 14.05
CA CYS A 70 0.86 -5.94 13.68
C CYS A 70 2.10 -6.84 13.77
N ALA A 71 3.26 -6.33 13.35
CA ALA A 71 4.53 -7.04 13.49
C ALA A 71 4.91 -7.26 14.96
N TYR A 72 4.78 -6.23 15.80
CA TYR A 72 4.95 -6.33 17.25
C TYR A 72 3.99 -7.36 17.88
N SER A 73 2.72 -7.33 17.47
CA SER A 73 1.65 -8.22 17.96
C SER A 73 1.72 -9.64 17.38
N ARG A 74 2.81 -9.98 16.65
CA ARG A 74 3.02 -11.30 16.01
C ARG A 74 1.89 -11.70 15.05
N ARG A 75 1.36 -10.73 14.31
CA ARG A 75 0.36 -10.90 13.25
C ARG A 75 0.99 -10.66 11.87
N PRO A 76 1.84 -11.58 11.36
CA PRO A 76 2.59 -11.36 10.11
C PRO A 76 1.68 -11.22 8.89
N GLN A 77 0.54 -11.91 8.85
CA GLN A 77 -0.40 -11.82 7.73
C GLN A 77 -0.99 -10.40 7.59
N LEU A 78 -1.35 -9.78 8.71
CA LEU A 78 -1.86 -8.40 8.76
C LEU A 78 -0.77 -7.39 8.36
N TYR A 79 0.47 -7.61 8.84
CA TYR A 79 1.61 -6.80 8.42
C TYR A 79 1.84 -6.88 6.91
N ILE A 80 1.85 -8.08 6.34
CA ILE A 80 2.06 -8.30 4.90
C ILE A 80 0.97 -7.62 4.09
N HIS A 81 -0.28 -7.71 4.55
CA HIS A 81 -1.41 -7.05 3.90
C HIS A 81 -1.26 -5.52 3.85
N LEU A 82 -0.98 -4.89 5.00
CA LEU A 82 -0.75 -3.44 5.07
C LEU A 82 0.47 -3.00 4.25
N ALA A 83 1.55 -3.77 4.29
CA ALA A 83 2.73 -3.52 3.46
C ALA A 83 2.41 -3.64 1.97
N GLY A 84 1.55 -4.57 1.57
CA GLY A 84 1.06 -4.70 0.20
C GLY A 84 0.28 -3.47 -0.26
N ILE A 85 -0.65 -2.99 0.56
CA ILE A 85 -1.42 -1.76 0.29
C ILE A 85 -0.49 -0.56 0.14
N LEU A 86 0.40 -0.33 1.12
CA LEU A 86 1.36 0.78 1.10
C LEU A 86 2.26 0.77 -0.15
N ASN A 87 2.77 -0.41 -0.51
CA ASN A 87 3.68 -0.52 -1.65
C ASN A 87 2.97 -0.41 -3.00
N SER A 88 1.66 -0.67 -3.07
CA SER A 88 0.92 -0.70 -4.34
C SER A 88 0.12 0.58 -4.64
N HIS A 89 -0.13 1.43 -3.64
CA HIS A 89 -1.05 2.56 -3.74
C HIS A 89 -0.76 3.52 -4.90
N ASP A 90 0.52 3.86 -5.12
CA ASP A 90 0.92 4.85 -6.13
C ASP A 90 1.24 4.24 -7.50
N ILE A 91 1.13 2.91 -7.67
CA ILE A 91 1.55 2.24 -8.90
C ILE A 91 0.71 2.66 -10.10
N LEU A 92 -0.61 2.77 -9.97
CA LEU A 92 -1.49 3.18 -11.07
C LEU A 92 -1.30 4.65 -11.47
N PRO A 93 -1.21 5.62 -10.55
CA PRO A 93 -0.81 6.99 -10.88
C PRO A 93 0.55 7.08 -11.59
N LEU A 94 1.58 6.40 -11.07
CA LEU A 94 2.92 6.41 -11.68
C LEU A 94 2.91 5.76 -13.07
N MET A 95 2.05 4.76 -13.30
CA MET A 95 1.83 4.18 -14.61
C MET A 95 1.22 5.17 -15.60
N ALA A 96 0.28 6.00 -15.16
CA ALA A 96 -0.30 7.07 -15.98
C ALA A 96 0.77 8.07 -16.44
N ASP A 97 1.60 8.52 -15.50
CA ASP A 97 2.71 9.45 -15.80
C ASP A 97 3.69 8.80 -16.78
N ARG A 98 4.03 7.52 -16.56
CA ARG A 98 4.93 6.78 -17.46
C ARG A 98 4.38 6.65 -18.88
N VAL A 99 3.08 6.43 -19.05
CA VAL A 99 2.44 6.42 -20.38
C VAL A 99 2.55 7.80 -21.01
N GLY A 100 2.29 8.87 -20.25
CA GLY A 100 2.44 10.25 -20.72
C GLY A 100 3.84 10.56 -21.22
N GLU A 101 4.87 10.14 -20.47
CA GLU A 101 6.28 10.33 -20.83
C GLU A 101 6.72 9.54 -22.07
N LEU A 102 6.31 8.27 -22.18
CA LEU A 102 6.80 7.36 -23.21
C LEU A 102 6.02 7.44 -24.54
N VAL A 103 4.72 7.69 -24.45
CA VAL A 103 3.80 7.56 -25.59
C VAL A 103 3.16 8.90 -25.92
N GLY A 104 2.91 9.72 -24.91
CA GLY A 104 2.30 11.04 -25.04
C GLY A 104 0.99 11.17 -24.27
N GLN A 105 0.58 12.42 -24.10
CA GLN A 105 -0.55 12.80 -23.26
C GLN A 105 -1.91 12.29 -23.80
N THR A 106 -2.09 12.25 -25.12
CA THR A 106 -3.33 11.73 -25.74
C THR A 106 -3.59 10.28 -25.35
N SER A 107 -2.56 9.42 -25.39
CA SER A 107 -2.70 8.02 -25.00
C SER A 107 -2.91 7.85 -23.50
N ARG A 108 -2.22 8.66 -22.67
CA ARG A 108 -2.46 8.72 -21.22
C ARG A 108 -3.92 9.04 -20.93
N GLU A 109 -4.48 10.06 -21.58
CA GLU A 109 -5.88 10.45 -21.41
C GLU A 109 -6.84 9.36 -21.86
N ALA A 110 -6.64 8.75 -23.04
CA ALA A 110 -7.49 7.67 -23.51
C ALA A 110 -7.52 6.47 -22.55
N ILE A 111 -6.37 6.09 -21.99
CA ILE A 111 -6.24 4.95 -21.08
C ILE A 111 -6.82 5.29 -19.70
N PHE A 112 -6.44 6.44 -19.13
CA PHE A 112 -6.76 6.83 -17.76
C PHE A 112 -8.00 7.75 -17.67
N PHE A 113 -8.79 7.90 -18.74
CA PHE A 113 -10.02 8.68 -18.69
C PHE A 113 -10.96 8.19 -17.59
N GLY A 114 -11.35 9.11 -16.69
CA GLY A 114 -12.18 8.79 -15.52
C GLY A 114 -11.48 7.89 -14.50
N PHE A 115 -10.14 7.88 -14.48
CA PHE A 115 -9.37 7.28 -13.41
C PHE A 115 -9.41 8.18 -12.18
N GLU A 116 -9.82 7.58 -11.07
CA GLU A 116 -9.67 8.15 -9.73
C GLU A 116 -8.82 7.15 -8.95
N ASN A 117 -7.80 7.65 -8.26
CA ASN A 117 -6.97 6.78 -7.44
C ASN A 117 -7.81 6.35 -6.22
N PRO A 118 -8.01 5.04 -5.98
CA PRO A 118 -8.76 4.58 -4.82
C PRO A 118 -8.10 5.08 -3.52
N PRO A 119 -8.86 5.41 -2.46
CA PRO A 119 -8.29 5.83 -1.19
C PRO A 119 -7.28 4.81 -0.64
N LEU A 120 -6.24 5.30 0.03
CA LEU A 120 -5.27 4.41 0.68
C LEU A 120 -5.96 3.52 1.72
N GLY A 121 -5.75 2.21 1.68
CA GLY A 121 -6.48 1.25 2.52
C GLY A 121 -7.67 0.57 1.84
N THR A 122 -8.00 0.95 0.59
CA THR A 122 -8.99 0.23 -0.23
C THR A 122 -8.57 -1.23 -0.39
N ASP A 123 -9.54 -2.15 -0.25
CA ASP A 123 -9.29 -3.58 -0.42
C ASP A 123 -8.71 -3.86 -1.82
N PRO A 124 -7.60 -4.61 -1.95
CA PRO A 124 -7.01 -4.94 -3.25
C PRO A 124 -7.97 -5.63 -4.24
N GLY A 125 -8.94 -6.40 -3.73
CA GLY A 125 -10.01 -7.02 -4.51
C GLY A 125 -10.93 -6.00 -5.18
N GLU A 126 -11.17 -4.85 -4.56
CA GLU A 126 -11.93 -3.74 -5.14
C GLU A 126 -11.14 -2.97 -6.20
N ILE A 127 -9.81 -2.98 -6.12
CA ILE A 127 -8.92 -2.35 -7.11
C ILE A 127 -8.80 -3.22 -8.37
N ALA A 128 -9.02 -4.55 -8.28
CA ALA A 128 -8.81 -5.46 -9.40
C ALA A 128 -9.64 -5.13 -10.68
N PRO A 129 -10.94 -4.80 -10.60
CA PRO A 129 -11.71 -4.35 -11.76
C PRO A 129 -11.14 -3.08 -12.42
N LEU A 130 -10.65 -2.13 -11.61
CA LEU A 130 -10.02 -0.90 -12.09
C LEU A 130 -8.73 -1.19 -12.85
N THR A 131 -7.84 -2.00 -12.27
CA THR A 131 -6.61 -2.43 -12.92
C THR A 131 -6.89 -3.15 -14.23
N ARG A 132 -7.87 -4.07 -14.25
CA ARG A 132 -8.28 -4.78 -15.47
C ARG A 132 -8.77 -3.83 -16.56
N ARG A 133 -9.54 -2.81 -16.20
CA ARG A 133 -10.03 -1.80 -17.15
C ARG A 133 -8.86 -1.03 -17.77
N LEU A 134 -7.91 -0.59 -16.96
CA LEU A 134 -6.73 0.15 -17.43
C LEU A 134 -5.86 -0.71 -18.36
N ILE A 135 -5.57 -1.96 -17.98
CA ILE A 135 -4.83 -2.89 -18.84
C ILE A 135 -5.52 -3.04 -20.19
N ARG A 136 -6.83 -3.32 -20.23
CA ARG A 136 -7.57 -3.48 -21.50
C ARG A 136 -7.49 -2.25 -22.40
N ARG A 137 -7.56 -1.04 -21.82
CA ARG A 137 -7.38 0.19 -22.59
C ARG A 137 -5.96 0.33 -23.11
N MET A 138 -4.94 -0.01 -22.31
CA MET A 138 -3.56 -0.08 -22.80
C MET A 138 -3.41 -1.06 -23.97
N GLU A 139 -4.11 -2.20 -23.95
CA GLU A 139 -4.07 -3.18 -25.05
C GLU A 139 -4.66 -2.65 -26.36
N GLY A 140 -5.66 -1.76 -26.28
CA GLY A 140 -6.27 -1.10 -27.43
C GLY A 140 -5.49 0.11 -27.94
N GLU A 141 -4.91 0.90 -27.03
CA GLU A 141 -4.23 2.16 -27.37
C GLU A 141 -2.74 2.01 -27.68
N LEU A 142 -2.08 0.99 -27.12
CA LEU A 142 -0.63 0.85 -27.18
C LEU A 142 -0.18 -0.40 -27.96
N THR A 143 0.88 -0.24 -28.73
CA THR A 143 1.60 -1.38 -29.33
C THR A 143 2.15 -2.31 -28.24
N HIS A 144 2.45 -3.56 -28.62
CA HIS A 144 3.04 -4.52 -27.69
C HIS A 144 4.36 -4.01 -27.07
N SER A 145 5.23 -3.35 -27.86
CA SER A 145 6.50 -2.81 -27.34
C SER A 145 6.25 -1.71 -26.30
N GLN A 146 5.37 -0.76 -26.59
CA GLN A 146 5.02 0.32 -25.66
C GLN A 146 4.43 -0.22 -24.36
N ARG A 147 3.51 -1.19 -24.43
CA ARG A 147 2.96 -1.85 -23.23
C ARG A 147 4.04 -2.50 -22.39
N ARG A 148 4.94 -3.26 -23.02
CA ARG A 148 6.04 -3.91 -22.33
C ARG A 148 6.89 -2.87 -21.61
N ASP A 149 7.28 -1.79 -22.28
CA ASP A 149 8.19 -0.78 -21.72
C ASP A 149 7.55 0.01 -20.56
N VAL A 150 6.22 0.16 -20.55
CA VAL A 150 5.46 0.66 -19.40
C VAL A 150 5.48 -0.37 -18.27
N LEU A 151 5.06 -1.61 -18.52
CA LEU A 151 4.81 -2.62 -17.48
C LEU A 151 6.07 -3.15 -16.79
N ILE A 152 7.23 -3.17 -17.46
CA ILE A 152 8.49 -3.66 -16.87
C ILE A 152 9.23 -2.60 -16.04
N TRP A 153 8.65 -1.40 -15.92
CA TRP A 153 9.30 -0.31 -15.22
C TRP A 153 9.40 -0.56 -13.71
N ASN A 154 10.48 -0.05 -13.11
CA ASN A 154 10.64 -0.08 -11.66
C ASN A 154 9.91 1.10 -11.01
N TYR A 155 8.62 0.91 -10.76
CA TYR A 155 7.75 1.94 -10.17
C TYR A 155 8.13 2.33 -8.74
N HIS A 156 8.84 1.47 -8.01
CA HIS A 156 9.37 1.81 -6.69
C HIS A 156 10.63 2.69 -6.74
N GLY A 157 11.17 2.99 -7.93
CA GLY A 157 12.35 3.84 -8.09
C GLY A 157 13.63 3.25 -7.50
N ILE A 158 13.64 1.95 -7.14
CA ILE A 158 14.79 1.29 -6.52
C ILE A 158 16.01 1.38 -7.46
N PRO A 159 17.13 1.97 -7.04
CA PRO A 159 18.27 2.13 -7.94
C PRO A 159 18.85 0.76 -8.31
N LYS A 160 19.38 0.63 -9.54
CA LYS A 160 20.03 -0.61 -10.01
C LYS A 160 21.16 -1.07 -9.07
N THR A 161 21.79 -0.12 -8.38
CA THR A 161 22.86 -0.36 -7.41
C THR A 161 22.37 -1.05 -6.12
N ALA A 162 21.09 -0.94 -5.75
CA ALA A 162 20.54 -1.46 -4.49
C ALA A 162 20.73 -2.98 -4.32
N PHE A 163 20.86 -3.71 -5.43
CA PHE A 163 21.01 -5.18 -5.41
C PHE A 163 22.40 -5.66 -5.82
N GLN A 164 23.36 -4.77 -6.09
CA GLN A 164 24.70 -5.15 -6.55
C GLN A 164 25.43 -6.04 -5.53
N GLU A 165 25.39 -5.70 -4.24
CA GLU A 165 26.02 -6.52 -3.20
C GLU A 165 25.34 -7.88 -3.00
N LYS A 166 24.01 -7.95 -3.19
CA LYS A 166 23.28 -9.23 -3.13
C LYS A 166 23.65 -10.14 -4.29
N LYS A 167 23.89 -9.59 -5.49
CA LYS A 167 24.34 -10.35 -6.68
C LYS A 167 25.76 -10.88 -6.56
N LYS A 168 26.59 -10.37 -5.66
CA LYS A 168 27.95 -10.91 -5.42
C LYS A 168 27.94 -12.17 -4.54
N ARG A 169 26.84 -12.42 -3.84
CA ARG A 169 26.70 -13.53 -2.88
C ARG A 169 26.08 -14.81 -3.48
N PHE A 170 25.63 -14.75 -4.73
CA PHE A 170 25.02 -15.84 -5.51
C PHE A 170 25.58 -15.82 -6.93
#